data_AF-A0AAE1VGR5-F1
#
_entry.id   AF-A0AAE1VGR5-F1
#
_cell.length_a   1.000
_cell.length_b   1.000
_cell.length_c   1.000
_cell.angle_alpha   90.00
_cell.angle_beta   90.00
_cell.angle_gamma   90.00
#
_symmetry.space_group_name_H-M   'P 1'
#
loop_
_entity.id
_entity.type
_entity.pdbx_description
1 polymer ?
#
loop_
_entity_poly.entity_id
_entity_poly.type
_entity_poly.pdbx_seq_one_letter_code
_entity_poly.pdbx_strand_id
1 'polypeptide(L)'
;MGGSSVAPLGRTSSIENEPRTLNLNQIQFARDAALYIINTRDLEEAMRIFTKGLKPVVGCVHDKEEYAAAEDLDGLSNPYSRIRDIATAPF
;
A
#
# COMPACT_ATOMS: atom_id res chain seq x y z
N MET A 1 27.65 40.45 25.77
CA MET A 1 27.61 39.00 26.02
C MET A 1 26.20 38.50 25.69
N GLY A 2 25.98 38.02 24.46
CA GLY A 2 24.68 37.54 24.02
C GLY A 2 24.71 36.02 23.86
N GLY A 3 24.26 35.29 24.88
CA GLY A 3 24.05 33.85 24.79
C GLY A 3 22.60 33.59 24.44
N SER A 4 22.29 33.35 23.17
CA SER A 4 20.95 32.94 22.74
C SER A 4 20.75 31.47 23.13
N SER A 5 20.00 31.21 24.20
CA SER A 5 19.64 29.86 24.62
C SER A 5 18.73 29.24 23.57
N VAL A 6 19.20 28.20 22.89
CA VAL A 6 18.37 27.39 22.00
C VAL A 6 17.40 26.60 22.89
N ALA A 7 16.14 27.05 22.96
CA ALA A 7 15.08 26.27 23.58
C ALA A 7 14.93 24.94 22.83
N PRO A 8 14.81 23.79 23.51
CA PRO A 8 14.58 22.52 22.85
C PRO A 8 13.29 22.60 22.04
N LEU A 9 13.43 22.62 20.71
CA LEU A 9 12.30 22.42 19.82
C LEU A 9 11.77 21.02 20.14
N GLY A 10 10.52 20.88 20.55
CA GLY A 10 9.86 19.60 20.88
C GLY A 10 9.67 18.70 19.66
N ARG A 11 10.76 18.44 18.92
CA ARG A 11 10.80 17.61 17.73
C ARG A 11 10.72 16.16 18.20
N THR A 12 9.61 15.51 17.90
CA THR A 12 9.52 14.05 17.95
C THR A 12 10.16 13.48 16.69
N SER A 13 10.82 12.34 16.80
CA SER A 13 11.39 11.66 15.63
C SER A 13 10.24 11.15 14.76
N SER A 14 10.17 11.59 13.50
CA SER A 14 9.10 11.21 12.54
C SER A 14 8.90 9.68 12.45
N ILE A 15 9.99 8.93 12.62
CA ILE A 15 10.04 7.46 12.60
C ILE A 15 9.10 6.75 13.60
N GLU A 16 8.70 7.41 14.70
CA GLU A 16 7.78 6.81 15.68
C GLU A 16 6.30 6.94 15.28
N ASN A 17 5.99 7.91 14.42
CA ASN A 17 4.64 8.19 13.95
C ASN A 17 4.37 7.65 12.53
N GLU A 18 5.40 7.13 11.87
CA GLU A 18 5.31 6.56 10.52
C GLU A 18 4.81 5.10 10.56
N PRO A 19 4.04 4.68 9.53
CA PRO A 19 3.66 3.28 9.41
C PRO A 19 4.91 2.42 9.23
N ARG A 20 5.13 1.45 10.12
CA ARG A 20 6.23 0.50 9.98
C ARG A 20 5.99 -0.40 8.77
N THR A 21 6.97 -0.44 7.88
CA THR A 21 7.00 -1.42 6.79
C THR A 21 7.08 -2.83 7.35
N LEU A 22 6.27 -3.74 6.81
CA LEU A 22 6.33 -5.16 7.16
C LEU A 22 7.65 -5.77 6.70
N ASN A 23 8.25 -6.65 7.51
CA ASN A 23 9.39 -7.44 7.08
C ASN A 23 8.96 -8.58 6.14
N LEU A 24 9.94 -9.23 5.48
CA LEU A 24 9.65 -10.27 4.47
C LEU A 24 8.83 -11.45 5.03
N ASN A 25 9.05 -11.86 6.27
CA ASN A 25 8.29 -12.96 6.88
C ASN A 25 6.84 -12.53 7.16
N GLN A 26 6.64 -11.30 7.61
CA GLN A 26 5.30 -10.74 7.82
C GLN A 26 4.53 -10.58 6.51
N ILE A 27 5.21 -10.20 5.43
CA ILE A 27 4.62 -10.12 4.10
C ILE A 27 4.17 -11.50 3.63
N GLN A 28 5.03 -12.52 3.72
CA GLN A 28 4.68 -13.90 3.34
C GLN A 28 3.51 -14.42 4.17
N PHE A 29 3.56 -14.24 5.49
CA PHE A 29 2.46 -14.66 6.36
C PHE A 29 1.14 -13.96 6.02
N ALA A 30 1.15 -12.64 5.80
CA ALA A 30 -0.04 -11.90 5.40
C ALA A 30 -0.60 -12.38 4.06
N ARG A 31 0.28 -12.71 3.11
CA ARG A 31 -0.10 -13.29 1.81
C ARG A 31 -0.80 -14.62 1.98
N ASP A 32 -0.21 -15.55 2.74
CA ASP A 32 -0.79 -16.88 2.96
C ASP A 32 -2.15 -16.79 3.65
N ALA A 33 -2.28 -15.90 4.65
CA ALA A 33 -3.55 -15.64 5.32
C ALA A 33 -4.61 -15.06 4.36
N ALA A 34 -4.22 -14.13 3.47
CA ALA A 34 -5.13 -13.57 2.48
C ALA A 34 -5.59 -14.64 1.48
N LEU A 35 -4.68 -15.48 0.99
CA LEU A 35 -5.01 -16.60 0.09
C LEU A 35 -5.96 -17.59 0.76
N TYR A 36 -5.75 -17.90 2.03
CA TYR A 36 -6.67 -18.76 2.78
C TYR A 36 -8.09 -18.20 2.82
N ILE A 37 -8.26 -16.90 3.07
CA ILE A 37 -9.58 -16.26 3.08
C ILE A 37 -10.24 -16.34 1.70
N ILE A 38 -9.50 -15.99 0.64
CA ILE A 38 -10.01 -16.00 -0.74
C ILE A 38 -10.47 -17.41 -1.14
N ASN A 39 -9.72 -18.44 -0.75
CA ASN A 39 -10.01 -19.82 -1.14
C ASN A 39 -11.08 -20.50 -0.29
N THR A 40 -11.43 -19.96 0.89
CA THR A 40 -12.34 -20.64 1.84
C THR A 40 -13.60 -19.87 2.18
N ARG A 41 -13.69 -18.58 1.85
CA ARG A 41 -14.84 -17.73 2.18
C ARG A 41 -15.56 -17.25 0.94
N ASP A 42 -16.85 -17.02 1.09
CA ASP A 42 -17.66 -16.39 0.05
C ASP A 42 -17.20 -14.94 -0.17
N LEU A 43 -17.44 -14.43 -1.39
CA LEU A 43 -17.02 -13.10 -1.82
C LEU A 43 -17.42 -11.99 -0.83
N GLU A 44 -18.67 -12.01 -0.36
CA GLU A 44 -19.18 -11.01 0.58
C GLU A 44 -18.45 -11.03 1.92
N GLU A 45 -18.16 -12.23 2.45
CA GLU A 45 -17.40 -12.38 3.68
C GLU A 45 -15.94 -11.95 3.50
N ALA A 46 -15.30 -12.33 2.40
CA ALA A 46 -13.95 -11.89 2.08
C ALA A 46 -13.88 -10.35 1.98
N MET A 47 -14.80 -9.72 1.25
CA MET A 47 -14.90 -8.27 1.14
C MET A 47 -15.04 -7.59 2.50
N ARG A 48 -15.93 -8.11 3.35
CA ARG A 48 -16.11 -7.59 4.71
C ARG A 48 -14.82 -7.69 5.54
N ILE A 49 -14.06 -8.76 5.41
CA ILE A 49 -12.79 -8.94 6.13
C ILE A 49 -11.76 -7.92 5.64
N PHE A 50 -11.53 -7.84 4.33
CA PHE A 50 -10.48 -6.98 3.77
C PHE A 50 -10.77 -5.48 3.90
N THR A 51 -12.03 -5.09 3.97
CA THR A 51 -12.43 -3.68 4.08
C THR A 51 -12.76 -3.23 5.51
N LYS A 52 -12.65 -4.12 6.50
CA LYS A 52 -12.98 -3.82 7.89
C LYS A 52 -12.14 -2.65 8.43
N GLY A 53 -12.82 -1.58 8.84
CA GLY A 53 -12.20 -0.40 9.43
C GLY A 53 -11.65 0.61 8.41
N LEU A 54 -11.74 0.33 7.11
CA LEU A 54 -11.41 1.29 6.06
C LEU A 54 -12.57 2.27 5.85
N LYS A 55 -12.25 3.51 5.49
CA LYS A 55 -13.23 4.51 5.05
C LYS A 55 -13.12 4.66 3.53
N PRO A 56 -14.23 4.56 2.77
CA PRO A 56 -14.21 4.82 1.35
C PRO A 56 -13.69 6.24 1.05
N VAL A 57 -12.87 6.37 0.02
CA VAL A 57 -12.43 7.69 -0.46
C VAL A 57 -13.54 8.26 -1.36
N VAL A 58 -14.23 9.28 -0.86
CA VAL A 58 -15.29 9.98 -1.60
C VAL A 58 -14.63 10.96 -2.56
N GLY A 59 -14.45 10.58 -3.83
CA GLY A 59 -13.84 11.47 -4.83
C GLY A 59 -12.93 10.81 -5.87
N CYS A 60 -12.96 9.48 -6.01
CA CYS A 60 -12.35 8.82 -7.16
C CYS A 60 -12.97 9.36 -8.45
N VAL A 61 -12.16 9.95 -9.34
CA VAL A 61 -12.56 10.22 -10.72
C VAL A 61 -12.79 8.85 -11.35
N HIS A 62 -14.06 8.50 -11.57
CA HIS A 62 -14.40 7.24 -12.20
C HIS A 62 -14.12 7.38 -13.69
N ASP A 63 -12.91 7.04 -14.09
CA ASP A 63 -12.66 6.57 -15.43
C ASP A 63 -13.48 5.29 -15.54
N LYS A 64 -14.51 5.27 -16.39
CA LYS A 64 -15.38 4.11 -16.61
C LYS A 64 -14.62 3.02 -17.36
N GLU A 65 -13.56 2.49 -16.77
CA GLU A 65 -12.92 1.28 -17.24
C GLU A 65 -13.53 0.13 -16.46
N GLU A 66 -14.60 -0.39 -17.07
CA GLU A 66 -15.14 -1.72 -16.84
C GLU A 66 -13.98 -2.70 -16.66
N TYR A 67 -13.74 -3.14 -15.42
CA TYR A 67 -12.80 -4.21 -15.13
C TYR A 67 -13.36 -5.47 -15.77
N ALA A 68 -13.00 -5.72 -17.03
CA ALA A 68 -13.13 -7.04 -17.62
C ALA A 68 -12.44 -8.02 -16.66
N ALA A 69 -13.19 -9.02 -16.19
CA ALA A 69 -12.63 -10.14 -15.46
C ALA A 69 -11.41 -10.62 -16.26
N ALA A 70 -10.23 -10.60 -15.64
CA ALA A 70 -9.01 -11.09 -16.23
C ALA A 70 -9.08 -12.63 -16.31
N GLU A 71 -9.93 -13.11 -17.22
CA GLU A 71 -9.88 -14.45 -17.78
C GLU A 71 -8.77 -14.40 -18.83
N ASP A 72 -7.60 -14.91 -18.46
CA ASP A 72 -6.62 -15.62 -19.29
C ASP A 72 -5.20 -15.30 -18.82
N LEU A 73 -4.68 -16.25 -18.04
CA LEU A 73 -3.29 -16.38 -17.67
C LEU A 73 -2.55 -16.99 -18.86
N ASP A 74 -2.21 -16.20 -19.87
CA ASP A 74 -1.26 -16.64 -20.91
C ASP A 74 -0.49 -15.47 -21.54
N GLY A 75 0.84 -15.57 -21.54
CA GLY A 75 1.72 -14.73 -22.37
C GLY A 75 2.43 -13.55 -21.69
N LEU A 76 3.67 -13.77 -21.23
CA LEU A 76 4.67 -12.70 -21.07
C LEU A 76 4.81 -11.89 -22.39
N SER A 77 4.33 -10.65 -22.44
CA SER A 77 4.95 -9.55 -23.23
C SER A 77 4.19 -8.23 -23.06
N ASN A 78 4.66 -7.37 -22.14
CA ASN A 78 4.87 -5.97 -22.51
C ASN A 78 6.02 -5.35 -21.69
N PRO A 79 7.26 -5.36 -22.19
CA PRO A 79 8.41 -4.87 -21.44
C PRO A 79 8.49 -3.34 -21.28
N TYR A 80 7.54 -2.55 -21.78
CA TYR A 80 7.58 -1.08 -21.70
C TYR A 80 6.19 -0.41 -21.73
N SER A 81 5.46 -0.40 -20.61
CA SER A 81 4.51 0.68 -20.31
C SER A 81 5.09 1.56 -19.19
N ARG A 82 6.30 2.10 -19.39
CA ARG A 82 6.52 3.52 -19.67
C ARG A 82 5.79 4.47 -18.70
N ILE A 83 6.20 4.47 -17.43
CA ILE A 83 6.63 5.68 -16.70
C ILE A 83 7.84 5.27 -15.86
N ARG A 84 9.05 5.49 -16.38
CA ARG A 84 10.28 5.44 -15.57
C ARG A 84 10.50 6.82 -14.98
N ASP A 85 9.74 7.16 -13.95
CA ASP A 85 10.04 8.28 -13.06
C ASP A 85 10.62 7.77 -11.73
N ILE A 86 11.46 6.73 -11.81
CA ILE A 86 12.43 6.45 -10.75
C ILE A 86 13.61 7.38 -11.03
N ALA A 87 13.47 8.62 -10.57
CA ALA A 87 14.63 9.42 -10.25
C ALA A 87 15.30 8.73 -9.04
N THR A 88 16.40 8.02 -9.28
CA THR A 88 17.31 7.62 -8.21
C THR A 88 17.75 8.89 -7.49
N ALA A 89 17.16 9.16 -6.32
CA ALA A 89 17.63 10.25 -5.48
C ALA A 89 19.08 9.95 -5.07
N PRO A 90 19.99 10.94 -5.15
CA PRO A 90 21.37 10.75 -4.71
C PRO A 90 21.40 10.56 -3.18
N PHE A 91 22.33 9.71 -2.73
CA PHE A 91 22.71 9.58 -1.33
C PHE A 91 23.62 10.74 -0.89
#